data_AF-A0A932L916-F1
#
_entry.id   AF-A0A932L916-F1
#
_cell.length_a   1.000
_cell.length_b   1.000
_cell.length_c   1.000
_cell.angle_alpha   90.00
_cell.angle_beta   90.00
_cell.angle_gamma   90.00
#
_symmetry.space_group_name_H-M   'P 1'
#
loop_
_entity.id
_entity.type
_entity.pdbx_description
1 polymer ?
#
loop_
_entity_poly.entity_id
_entity_poly.type
_entity_poly.pdbx_seq_one_letter_code
_entity_poly.pdbx_strand_id
1 'polypeptide(L)'
;RIGEDASALLGSLLVSGMQIAAMSRSDVPEDDRRDFYLYVDEFQNFATASFATILSEARKYRLSLTIANQYLAQMDEPTAAAVFGNVGTLVTFQVGAKDAEILAEQLGGDLTPQDLMRLPRYHAYARLLIDGMPSRPFSMRTLPPPANRHDPDRPAIIRRYSRQRYARPLAQVEAEIREAFLCT
;
A
#
# COMPACT_ATOMS: atom_id res chain seq x y z
N ARG A 1 -11.60 19.46 7.82
CA ARG A 1 -10.52 18.46 8.01
C ARG A 1 -11.08 17.40 8.93
N ILE A 2 -11.06 16.13 8.51
CA ILE A 2 -11.41 15.02 9.39
C ILE A 2 -10.26 14.88 10.40
N GLY A 3 -10.55 14.62 11.68
CA GLY A 3 -9.52 14.43 12.71
C GLY A 3 -8.63 13.22 12.43
N GLU A 4 -7.50 13.11 13.12
CA GLU A 4 -6.54 12.01 12.96
C GLU A 4 -7.20 10.65 13.23
N ASP A 5 -7.86 10.50 14.38
CA ASP A 5 -8.57 9.27 14.76
C ASP A 5 -9.67 8.89 13.76
N ALA A 6 -10.43 9.87 13.29
CA ALA A 6 -11.48 9.64 12.31
C ALA A 6 -10.92 9.28 10.93
N SER A 7 -9.72 9.76 10.59
CA SER A 7 -9.02 9.38 9.34
C SER A 7 -8.45 7.97 9.43
N ALA A 8 -7.88 7.60 10.58
CA ALA A 8 -7.40 6.25 10.85
C ALA A 8 -8.55 5.23 10.82
N LEU A 9 -9.68 5.53 11.49
CA LEU A 9 -10.89 4.72 11.45
C LEU A 9 -11.43 4.56 10.02
N LEU A 10 -11.55 5.67 9.28
CA LEU A 10 -12.04 5.61 7.91
C LEU A 10 -11.11 4.78 7.02
N GLY A 11 -9.80 4.93 7.17
CA GLY A 11 -8.83 4.14 6.42
C GLY A 11 -8.86 2.66 6.77
N SER A 12 -8.99 2.29 8.05
CA SER A 12 -9.10 0.89 8.46
C SER A 12 -10.38 0.24 7.92
N LEU A 13 -11.49 0.97 7.88
CA LEU A 13 -12.74 0.53 7.23
C LEU A 13 -12.56 0.35 5.71
N LEU A 14 -11.88 1.28 5.04
CA LEU A 14 -11.59 1.17 3.60
C LEU A 14 -10.73 -0.05 3.28
N VAL A 15 -9.66 -0.27 4.05
CA VAL A 15 -8.80 -1.44 3.90
C VAL A 15 -9.58 -2.75 4.13
N SER A 16 -10.40 -2.80 5.17
CA SER A 16 -11.23 -3.97 5.48
C SER A 16 -12.25 -4.23 4.36
N GLY A 17 -12.84 -3.16 3.81
CA GLY A 17 -13.70 -3.26 2.63
C GLY A 17 -12.98 -3.79 1.39
N MET A 18 -11.73 -3.35 1.16
CA MET A 18 -10.90 -3.87 0.08
C MET A 18 -10.55 -5.35 0.27
N GLN A 19 -10.31 -5.79 1.51
CA GLN A 19 -10.11 -7.21 1.83
C GLN A 19 -11.35 -8.03 1.45
N ILE A 20 -12.53 -7.64 1.94
CA ILE A 20 -13.79 -8.34 1.67
C ILE A 20 -14.06 -8.37 0.16
N ALA A 21 -13.82 -7.25 -0.55
CA ALA A 21 -13.99 -7.17 -2.00
C ALA A 21 -12.95 -7.98 -2.80
N ALA A 22 -11.78 -8.25 -2.24
CA ALA A 22 -10.81 -9.17 -2.83
C ALA A 22 -11.25 -10.62 -2.59
N MET A 23 -11.65 -10.95 -1.36
CA MET A 23 -12.11 -12.29 -0.99
C MET A 23 -13.39 -12.71 -1.70
N SER A 24 -14.28 -11.78 -2.05
CA SER A 24 -15.50 -12.08 -2.84
C SER A 24 -15.22 -12.60 -4.25
N ARG A 25 -13.95 -12.57 -4.68
CA ARG A 25 -13.48 -13.19 -5.93
C ARG A 25 -13.18 -14.68 -5.78
N SER A 26 -13.44 -15.28 -4.61
CA SER A 26 -13.23 -16.72 -4.35
C SER A 26 -13.85 -17.60 -5.41
N ASP A 27 -15.04 -17.21 -5.88
CA ASP A 27 -15.86 -18.01 -6.82
C ASP A 27 -15.49 -17.75 -8.30
N VAL A 28 -14.57 -16.81 -8.55
CA VAL A 28 -14.03 -16.54 -9.89
C VAL A 28 -12.76 -17.36 -10.08
N PRO A 29 -12.60 -18.12 -11.19
CA PRO A 29 -11.35 -18.80 -11.51
C PRO A 29 -10.15 -17.84 -11.52
N GLU A 30 -8.98 -18.29 -11.05
CA GLU A 30 -7.81 -17.41 -10.85
C GLU A 30 -7.38 -16.68 -12.13
N ASP A 31 -7.43 -17.37 -13.28
CA ASP A 31 -7.08 -16.80 -14.58
C ASP A 31 -8.04 -15.69 -15.03
N ASP A 32 -9.30 -15.73 -14.59
CA ASP A 32 -10.34 -14.75 -14.90
C ASP A 32 -10.39 -13.59 -13.90
N ARG A 33 -9.70 -13.71 -12.76
CA ARG A 33 -9.63 -12.64 -11.76
C ARG A 33 -8.91 -11.43 -12.36
N ARG A 34 -9.44 -10.23 -12.09
CA ARG A 34 -8.81 -8.98 -12.54
C ARG A 34 -7.80 -8.50 -11.50
N ASP A 35 -6.60 -8.16 -11.96
CA ASP A 35 -5.60 -7.52 -11.10
C ASP A 35 -6.15 -6.20 -10.53
N PHE A 36 -5.94 -6.02 -9.23
CA PHE A 36 -6.25 -4.77 -8.55
C PHE A 36 -5.03 -4.32 -7.75
N TYR A 37 -4.62 -3.08 -7.95
CA TYR A 37 -3.46 -2.51 -7.29
C TYR A 37 -3.90 -1.58 -6.18
N LEU A 38 -3.51 -1.89 -4.95
CA LEU A 38 -3.79 -1.09 -3.76
C LEU A 38 -2.49 -0.45 -3.27
N TYR A 39 -2.43 0.87 -3.37
CA TYR A 39 -1.33 1.69 -2.86
C TYR A 39 -1.74 2.28 -1.52
N VAL A 40 -0.96 1.98 -0.48
CA VAL A 40 -1.20 2.48 0.89
C VAL A 40 0.02 3.29 1.30
N ASP A 41 -0.14 4.62 1.27
CA ASP A 41 0.83 5.54 1.83
C ASP A 41 0.60 5.70 3.34
N GLU A 42 1.66 5.99 4.09
CA GLU A 42 1.63 6.05 5.56
C GLU A 42 0.99 4.80 6.19
N PHE A 43 1.46 3.63 5.76
CA PHE A 43 0.91 2.31 6.12
C PHE A 43 0.69 2.09 7.62
N GLN A 44 1.55 2.66 8.47
CA GLN A 44 1.45 2.55 9.93
C GLN A 44 0.11 3.04 10.48
N ASN A 45 -0.56 3.98 9.80
CA ASN A 45 -1.88 4.46 10.22
C ASN A 45 -3.00 3.43 10.02
N PHE A 46 -2.72 2.37 9.25
CA PHE A 46 -3.65 1.33 8.84
C PHE A 46 -3.15 -0.08 9.20
N ALA A 47 -1.96 -0.16 9.79
CA ALA A 47 -1.29 -1.39 10.22
C ALA A 47 -2.08 -2.03 11.37
N THR A 48 -2.97 -2.96 11.01
CA THR A 48 -3.77 -3.75 11.94
C THR A 48 -3.47 -5.24 11.71
N ALA A 49 -3.79 -6.08 12.70
CA ALA A 49 -3.65 -7.54 12.55
C ALA A 49 -4.42 -8.10 11.33
N SER A 50 -5.55 -7.48 10.98
CA SER A 50 -6.31 -7.83 9.76
C SER A 50 -5.49 -7.57 8.49
N PHE A 51 -4.67 -6.51 8.47
CA PHE A 51 -3.80 -6.21 7.33
C PHE A 51 -2.73 -7.27 7.11
N ALA A 52 -2.17 -7.84 8.19
CA ALA A 52 -1.24 -8.97 8.09
C ALA A 52 -1.86 -10.17 7.34
N THR A 53 -3.15 -10.43 7.58
CA THR A 53 -3.91 -11.47 6.86
C THR A 53 -4.09 -11.12 5.39
N ILE A 54 -4.38 -9.85 5.08
CA ILE A 54 -4.42 -9.38 3.69
C ILE A 54 -3.07 -9.63 3.00
N LEU A 55 -1.96 -9.27 3.64
CA LEU A 55 -0.62 -9.41 3.04
C LEU A 55 -0.27 -10.87 2.71
N SER A 56 -0.70 -11.84 3.52
CA SER A 56 -0.43 -13.26 3.29
C SER A 56 -1.37 -13.90 2.27
N GLU A 57 -2.60 -13.41 2.12
CA GLU A 57 -3.61 -14.04 1.26
C GLU A 57 -3.90 -13.31 -0.05
N ALA A 58 -3.60 -12.01 -0.14
CA ALA A 58 -4.00 -11.13 -1.24
C ALA A 58 -3.56 -11.64 -2.63
N ARG A 59 -2.43 -12.34 -2.71
CA ARG A 59 -1.93 -12.93 -3.95
C ARG A 59 -2.95 -13.86 -4.61
N LYS A 60 -3.67 -14.67 -3.81
CA LYS A 60 -4.71 -15.59 -4.31
C LYS A 60 -5.83 -14.82 -5.01
N TYR A 61 -6.15 -13.61 -4.53
CA TYR A 61 -7.26 -12.81 -5.03
C TYR A 61 -6.87 -11.78 -6.10
N ARG A 62 -5.64 -11.87 -6.65
CA ARG A 62 -5.05 -10.90 -7.58
C ARG A 62 -5.13 -9.46 -7.05
N LEU A 63 -4.93 -9.31 -5.74
CA LEU A 63 -4.75 -8.03 -5.08
C LEU A 63 -3.25 -7.77 -4.90
N SER A 64 -2.71 -6.82 -5.64
CA SER A 64 -1.31 -6.38 -5.54
C SER A 64 -1.22 -5.20 -4.58
N LEU A 65 -0.55 -5.42 -3.44
CA LEU A 65 -0.33 -4.36 -2.46
C LEU A 65 1.01 -3.67 -2.66
N THR A 66 1.02 -2.36 -2.55
CA THR A 66 2.23 -1.54 -2.44
C THR A 66 2.06 -0.64 -1.25
N ILE A 67 2.88 -0.86 -0.22
CA ILE A 67 2.83 -0.10 1.02
C ILE A 67 4.06 0.81 1.10
N ALA A 68 3.87 2.02 1.62
CA ALA A 68 4.94 2.96 1.93
C ALA A 68 4.88 3.31 3.41
N ASN A 69 6.06 3.34 4.05
CA ASN A 69 6.22 3.70 5.45
C ASN A 69 7.50 4.51 5.61
N GLN A 70 7.47 5.54 6.48
CA GLN A 70 8.61 6.40 6.76
C GLN A 70 9.53 5.82 7.85
N TYR A 71 8.95 5.15 8.85
CA TYR A 71 9.69 4.66 10.01
C TYR A 71 9.22 3.26 10.40
N LEU A 72 10.14 2.29 10.45
CA LEU A 72 9.78 0.92 10.81
C LEU A 72 9.25 0.82 12.25
N ALA A 73 9.78 1.66 13.14
CA ALA A 73 9.38 1.74 14.54
C ALA A 73 7.92 2.17 14.78
N GLN A 74 7.20 2.64 13.76
CA GLN A 74 5.77 2.93 13.86
C GLN A 74 4.90 1.68 13.71
N MET A 75 5.46 0.57 13.25
CA MET A 75 4.79 -0.73 13.21
C MET A 75 5.15 -1.51 14.46
N ASP A 76 4.17 -2.18 15.05
CA ASP A 76 4.45 -3.18 16.08
C ASP A 76 5.17 -4.40 15.48
N GLU A 77 5.91 -5.11 16.32
CA GLU A 77 6.75 -6.24 15.91
C GLU A 77 5.99 -7.32 15.12
N PRO A 78 4.75 -7.73 15.49
CA PRO A 78 3.97 -8.67 14.71
C PRO A 78 3.64 -8.18 13.30
N THR A 79 3.27 -6.91 13.14
CA THR A 79 2.96 -6.34 11.83
C THR A 79 4.22 -6.24 10.98
N ALA A 80 5.34 -5.78 11.56
CA ALA A 80 6.62 -5.72 10.85
C ALA A 80 7.04 -7.11 10.36
N ALA A 81 6.95 -8.14 11.21
CA ALA A 81 7.25 -9.51 10.84
C ALA A 81 6.33 -10.02 9.71
N ALA A 82 5.02 -9.73 9.77
CA ALA A 82 4.08 -10.10 8.72
C ALA A 82 4.37 -9.39 7.40
N VAL A 83 4.76 -8.11 7.43
CA VAL A 83 5.17 -7.36 6.24
C VAL A 83 6.41 -8.00 5.63
N PHE A 84 7.51 -8.12 6.38
CA PHE A 84 8.78 -8.63 5.85
C PHE A 84 8.68 -10.09 5.40
N GLY A 85 7.84 -10.90 6.04
CA GLY A 85 7.60 -12.29 5.64
C GLY A 85 6.82 -12.46 4.34
N ASN A 86 6.03 -11.46 3.92
CA ASN A 86 5.16 -11.56 2.74
C ASN A 86 5.57 -10.65 1.58
N VAL A 87 6.41 -9.64 1.80
CA VAL A 87 6.88 -8.77 0.71
C VAL A 87 8.02 -9.43 -0.07
N GLY A 88 7.74 -9.79 -1.33
CA GLY A 88 8.76 -10.29 -2.24
C GLY A 88 9.67 -9.20 -2.81
N THR A 89 9.13 -7.99 -2.96
CA THR A 89 9.84 -6.82 -3.48
C THR A 89 9.99 -5.79 -2.39
N LEU A 90 11.23 -5.36 -2.14
CA LEU A 90 11.57 -4.33 -1.18
C LEU A 90 12.35 -3.22 -1.90
N VAL A 91 11.91 -1.98 -1.73
CA VAL A 91 12.61 -0.79 -2.21
C VAL A 91 12.79 0.16 -1.04
N THR A 92 14.01 0.60 -0.80
CA THR A 92 14.33 1.51 0.29
C THR A 92 15.14 2.70 -0.21
N PHE A 93 14.79 3.87 0.30
CA PHE A 93 15.49 5.12 0.07
C PHE A 93 16.46 5.38 1.24
N GLN A 94 16.95 6.60 1.35
CA GLN A 94 17.71 7.01 2.53
C GLN A 94 16.87 6.87 3.79
N VAL A 95 17.41 6.17 4.79
CA VAL A 95 16.77 5.91 6.09
C VAL A 95 17.72 6.23 7.24
N GLY A 96 17.17 6.33 8.46
CA GLY A 96 17.95 6.52 9.68
C GLY A 96 18.67 5.23 10.13
N ALA A 97 19.60 5.35 11.08
CA ALA A 97 20.48 4.26 11.51
C ALA A 97 19.73 2.99 11.98
N LYS A 98 18.67 3.16 12.79
CA LYS A 98 17.89 2.02 13.31
C LYS A 98 17.20 1.23 12.19
N ASP A 99 16.55 1.93 11.26
CA ASP A 99 15.88 1.28 10.14
C ASP A 99 16.89 0.69 9.15
N ALA A 100 18.06 1.32 9.01
CA ALA A 100 19.13 0.84 8.13
C ALA A 100 19.68 -0.52 8.54
N GLU A 101 19.79 -0.82 9.83
CA GLU A 101 20.22 -2.13 10.33
C GLU A 101 19.27 -3.24 9.86
N ILE A 102 17.97 -3.04 10.10
CA ILE A 102 16.92 -4.00 9.71
C ILE A 102 16.86 -4.12 8.18
N LEU A 103 16.85 -3.00 7.46
CA LEU A 103 16.68 -3.00 6.00
C LEU A 103 17.90 -3.56 5.26
N ALA A 104 19.12 -3.38 5.78
CA ALA A 104 20.31 -4.00 5.21
C ALA A 104 20.21 -5.52 5.27
N GLU A 105 19.80 -6.07 6.43
CA GLU A 105 19.58 -7.50 6.60
C GLU A 105 18.45 -8.02 5.69
N GLN A 106 17.32 -7.30 5.62
CA GLN A 106 16.18 -7.69 4.78
C GLN A 106 16.47 -7.60 3.28
N LEU A 107 17.33 -6.68 2.83
CA LEU A 107 17.80 -6.65 1.44
C LEU A 107 18.81 -7.77 1.17
N GLY A 108 19.63 -8.11 2.17
CA GLY A 108 20.69 -9.10 2.06
C GLY A 108 21.85 -8.64 1.18
N GLY A 109 22.69 -9.61 0.78
CA GLY A 109 23.91 -9.35 0.01
C GLY A 109 24.99 -8.65 0.85
N ASP A 110 25.82 -7.85 0.19
CA ASP A 110 26.95 -7.14 0.82
C ASP A 110 26.58 -5.71 1.26
N LEU A 111 25.28 -5.38 1.35
CA LEU A 111 24.82 -4.06 1.74
C LEU A 111 25.01 -3.83 3.24
N THR A 112 25.59 -2.67 3.57
CA THR A 112 25.76 -2.23 4.95
C THR A 112 24.71 -1.19 5.33
N PRO A 113 24.39 -1.03 6.62
CA PRO A 113 23.53 0.07 7.08
C PRO A 113 24.04 1.45 6.62
N GLN A 114 25.35 1.63 6.53
CA GLN A 114 25.98 2.87 6.08
C GLN A 114 25.67 3.19 4.62
N ASP A 115 25.48 2.18 3.76
CA ASP A 115 25.12 2.37 2.36
C ASP A 115 23.72 2.99 2.23
N LEU A 116 22.78 2.51 3.05
CA LEU A 116 21.41 3.01 3.11
C LEU A 116 21.34 4.44 3.63
N MET A 117 22.09 4.74 4.71
CA MET A 117 22.12 6.06 5.32
C MET A 117 22.72 7.15 4.41
N ARG A 118 23.56 6.76 3.45
CA ARG A 118 24.28 7.67 2.54
C ARG A 118 23.62 7.83 1.18
N LEU A 119 22.48 7.18 0.94
CA LEU A 119 21.76 7.28 -0.33
C LEU A 119 21.44 8.75 -0.66
N PRO A 120 21.83 9.25 -1.84
CA PRO A 120 21.40 10.57 -2.29
C PRO A 120 19.89 10.61 -2.54
N ARG A 121 19.33 11.82 -2.64
CA ARG A 121 17.94 12.00 -3.10
C ARG A 121 17.71 11.28 -4.43
N TYR A 122 16.54 10.67 -4.54
CA TYR A 122 16.10 9.90 -5.72
C TYR A 122 16.95 8.65 -6.01
N HIS A 123 17.75 8.19 -5.05
CA HIS A 123 18.42 6.89 -5.14
C HIS A 123 17.79 5.92 -4.15
N ALA A 124 17.73 4.66 -4.54
CA ALA A 124 17.21 3.59 -3.72
C ALA A 124 18.01 2.31 -3.92
N TYR A 125 18.00 1.45 -2.91
CA TYR A 125 18.32 0.03 -3.10
C TYR A 125 17.03 -0.76 -3.24
N ALA A 126 17.06 -1.76 -4.12
CA ALA A 126 15.92 -2.62 -4.36
C ALA A 126 16.33 -4.09 -4.43
N ARG A 127 15.46 -4.95 -3.89
CA ARG A 127 15.44 -6.40 -4.11
C ARG A 127 14.07 -6.72 -4.68
N LEU A 128 14.02 -7.30 -5.88
CA LEU A 128 12.77 -7.60 -6.57
C LEU A 128 12.46 -9.09 -6.50
N LEU A 129 11.17 -9.45 -6.45
CA LEU A 129 10.73 -10.81 -6.75
C LEU A 129 10.47 -10.94 -8.25
N ILE A 130 11.32 -11.70 -8.95
CA ILE A 130 11.22 -11.94 -10.39
C ILE A 130 11.00 -13.43 -10.60
N ASP A 131 9.90 -13.80 -11.26
CA ASP A 131 9.52 -15.20 -11.51
C ASP A 131 9.53 -16.08 -10.25
N GLY A 132 9.12 -15.50 -9.12
CA GLY A 132 9.08 -16.18 -7.81
C GLY A 132 10.43 -16.27 -7.08
N MET A 133 11.51 -15.73 -7.65
CA MET A 133 12.84 -15.73 -7.06
C MET A 133 13.28 -14.31 -6.67
N PRO A 134 13.85 -14.11 -5.47
CA PRO A 134 14.40 -12.82 -5.10
C PRO A 134 15.66 -12.53 -5.92
N SER A 135 15.73 -11.33 -6.48
CA SER A 135 16.92 -10.83 -7.17
C SER A 135 18.06 -10.59 -6.18
N ARG A 136 19.29 -10.46 -6.70
CA ARG A 136 20.34 -9.76 -5.94
C ARG A 136 19.91 -8.31 -5.70
N PRO A 137 20.25 -7.71 -4.55
CA PRO A 137 19.98 -6.31 -4.33
C PRO A 137 20.80 -5.45 -5.30
N PHE A 138 20.21 -4.36 -5.79
CA PHE A 138 20.86 -3.42 -6.70
C PHE A 138 20.46 -1.99 -6.39
N SER A 139 21.30 -1.03 -6.78
CA SER A 139 20.99 0.40 -6.69
C SER A 139 20.21 0.85 -7.92
N MET A 140 19.30 1.79 -7.71
CA MET A 140 18.53 2.42 -8.78
C MET A 140 18.38 3.92 -8.52
N ARG A 141 18.23 4.68 -9.60
CA ARG A 141 17.89 6.10 -9.56
C ARG A 141 16.46 6.30 -10.04
N THR A 142 15.62 6.91 -9.21
CA THR A 142 14.23 7.22 -9.55
C THR A 142 14.13 8.49 -10.37
N LEU A 143 13.01 8.61 -11.09
CA LEU A 143 12.67 9.85 -11.78
C LEU A 143 12.36 10.95 -10.75
N PRO A 144 12.74 12.21 -11.04
CA PRO A 144 12.28 13.32 -10.24
C PRO A 144 10.74 13.40 -10.28
N PRO A 145 10.11 14.00 -9.26
CA PRO A 145 8.68 14.27 -9.30
C PRO A 145 8.29 15.04 -10.57
N PRO A 146 7.06 14.85 -11.10
CA PRO A 146 6.61 15.59 -12.28
C PRO A 146 6.77 17.10 -12.08
N ALA A 147 7.25 17.80 -13.12
CA ALA A 147 7.53 19.24 -13.06
C ALA A 147 6.29 20.08 -12.67
N ASN A 148 5.09 19.62 -13.04
CA ASN A 148 3.82 20.26 -12.74
C ASN A 148 3.20 19.81 -11.41
N ARG A 149 4.00 19.58 -10.37
CA ARG A 149 3.53 19.05 -9.08
C ARG A 149 2.41 19.90 -8.45
N HIS A 150 2.39 21.20 -8.75
CA HIS A 150 1.45 22.19 -8.25
C HIS A 150 0.50 22.73 -9.33
N ASP A 151 0.10 21.89 -10.29
CA ASP A 151 -1.04 22.23 -11.15
C ASP A 151 -2.30 22.45 -10.28
N PRO A 152 -2.82 23.69 -10.19
CA PRO A 152 -3.96 24.00 -9.32
C PRO A 152 -5.26 23.35 -9.81
N ASP A 153 -5.34 23.00 -11.09
CA ASP A 153 -6.53 22.41 -11.71
C ASP A 153 -6.55 20.87 -11.56
N ARG A 154 -5.38 20.24 -11.36
CA ARG A 154 -5.25 18.79 -11.22
C ARG A 154 -6.24 18.17 -10.21
N PRO A 155 -6.43 18.72 -8.98
CA PRO A 155 -7.43 18.18 -8.06
C PRO A 155 -8.87 18.23 -8.60
N ALA A 156 -9.24 19.28 -9.33
CA ALA A 156 -10.57 19.41 -9.92
C ALA A 156 -10.76 18.40 -11.06
N ILE A 157 -9.74 18.24 -11.90
CA ILE A 157 -9.70 17.25 -12.98
C ILE A 157 -9.87 15.83 -12.42
N ILE A 158 -9.08 15.45 -11.40
CA ILE A 158 -9.16 14.14 -10.75
C ILE A 158 -10.57 13.90 -10.19
N ARG A 159 -11.13 14.88 -9.47
CA ARG A 159 -12.49 14.75 -8.90
C ARG A 159 -13.55 14.55 -9.98
N ARG A 160 -13.47 15.30 -11.09
CA ARG A 160 -14.42 15.19 -12.20
C ARG A 160 -14.39 13.79 -12.82
N TYR A 161 -13.22 13.32 -13.22
CA TYR A 161 -13.09 12.01 -13.87
C TYR A 161 -13.43 10.86 -12.92
N SER A 162 -13.03 10.95 -11.65
CA SER A 162 -13.40 9.96 -10.64
C SER A 162 -14.92 9.87 -10.48
N ARG A 163 -15.61 11.01 -10.36
CA ARG A 163 -17.08 11.04 -10.26
C ARG A 163 -17.78 10.50 -11.50
N GLN A 164 -17.27 10.80 -12.68
CA GLN A 164 -17.84 10.31 -13.94
C GLN A 164 -17.71 8.79 -14.09
N ARG A 165 -16.63 8.20 -13.57
CA ARG A 165 -16.31 6.78 -13.78
C ARG A 165 -16.77 5.87 -12.64
N TYR A 166 -16.80 6.38 -11.41
CA TYR A 166 -16.97 5.56 -10.21
C TYR A 166 -18.05 6.06 -9.24
N ALA A 167 -18.55 7.29 -9.35
CA ALA A 167 -19.58 7.78 -8.45
C ALA A 167 -20.99 7.48 -8.95
N ARG A 168 -21.93 7.44 -8.00
CA ARG A 168 -23.36 7.28 -8.24
C ARG A 168 -24.11 8.49 -7.65
N PRO A 169 -25.30 8.84 -8.16
CA PRO A 169 -26.10 9.91 -7.58
C PRO A 169 -26.38 9.66 -6.09
N LEU A 170 -26.19 10.68 -5.25
CA LEU A 170 -26.38 10.57 -3.80
C LEU A 170 -27.78 10.04 -3.45
N ALA A 171 -28.82 10.56 -4.12
CA ALA A 171 -30.20 10.15 -3.88
C ALA A 171 -30.43 8.64 -4.09
N GLN A 172 -29.73 8.03 -5.05
CA GLN A 172 -29.82 6.60 -5.30
C GLN A 172 -29.16 5.80 -4.17
N VAL A 173 -27.97 6.22 -3.75
CA VAL A 173 -27.23 5.58 -2.65
C VAL A 173 -27.98 5.70 -1.32
N GLU A 174 -28.55 6.88 -1.02
CA GLU A 174 -29.34 7.08 0.19
C GLU A 174 -30.63 6.26 0.19
N ALA A 175 -31.28 6.10 -0.97
CA ALA A 175 -32.46 5.23 -1.09
C ALA A 175 -32.10 3.76 -0.77
N GLU A 176 -31.00 3.26 -1.34
CA GLU A 176 -30.51 1.89 -1.07
C GLU A 176 -30.12 1.68 0.39
N ILE A 177 -29.44 2.65 1.02
CA ILE A 177 -29.10 2.57 2.46
C ILE A 177 -30.37 2.57 3.31
N ARG A 178 -31.37 3.41 3.00
CA ARG A 178 -32.65 3.43 3.71
C ARG A 178 -33.38 2.09 3.58
N GLU A 179 -33.45 1.54 2.37
CA GLU A 179 -34.07 0.24 2.14
C GLU A 179 -33.37 -0.88 2.90
N ALA A 180 -32.03 -0.89 2.89
CA ALA A 180 -31.24 -1.94 3.54
C ALA A 180 -31.23 -1.87 5.08
N PHE A 181 -31.34 -0.68 5.68
CA PHE A 181 -31.11 -0.49 7.13
C PHE A 181 -32.25 0.18 7.90
N LEU A 182 -33.27 0.75 7.23
CA LEU A 182 -34.35 1.51 7.87
C LEU A 182 -35.76 0.96 7.58
N CYS A 183 -35.86 -0.19 6.90
CA CYS A 183 -37.11 -0.93 6.68
C CYS A 183 -37.24 -2.21 7.53
N THR A 184 -36.72 -2.17 8.77
CA THR A 184 -37.12 -3.05 9.89
C THR A 184 -37.82 -2.23 10.95
#